data_AF-A0A521AFD5-F1
#
_entry.id   AF-A0A521AFD5-F1
#
_cell.length_a   1.000
_cell.length_b   1.000
_cell.length_c   1.000
_cell.angle_alpha   90.00
_cell.angle_beta   90.00
_cell.angle_gamma   90.00
#
_symmetry.space_group_name_H-M   'P 1'
#
loop_
_entity.id
_entity.type
_entity.pdbx_description
1 polymer ?
#
loop_
_entity_poly.entity_id
_entity_poly.type
_entity_poly.pdbx_seq_one_letter_code
_entity_poly.pdbx_strand_id
1 'polypeptide(L)'
;MNTLGKRLRNLRLKKKLRQDDVAREFGVSKSAIGMYERNEREPPLTLLRQMADYFQVTTDYLLGRKQQGSIQYSRIDGEADDPDCNGNLKAFLTRNDLHWDCVPLNREELTAIQSLMEVVVRERSAKYEAANSSSKRKKRIPSNPEQT
;
A
#
# COMPACT_ATOMS: atom_id res chain seq x y z
N MET A 1 -23.38 6.68 5.28
CA MET A 1 -22.79 5.36 4.99
C MET A 1 -22.63 5.13 3.48
N ASN A 2 -21.43 4.73 3.05
CA ASN A 2 -21.03 4.45 1.67
C ASN A 2 -21.01 2.92 1.44
N THR A 3 -22.18 2.36 1.14
CA THR A 3 -22.45 0.91 1.07
C THR A 3 -22.17 0.33 -0.33
N LEU A 4 -22.09 -1.00 -0.44
CA LEU A 4 -21.90 -1.73 -1.71
C LEU A 4 -22.88 -1.26 -2.78
N GLY A 5 -24.18 -1.23 -2.47
CA GLY A 5 -25.22 -0.84 -3.42
C GLY A 5 -25.08 0.59 -3.92
N LYS A 6 -24.68 1.52 -3.04
CA LYS A 6 -24.40 2.92 -3.45
C LYS A 6 -23.19 3.00 -4.38
N ARG A 7 -22.13 2.24 -4.13
CA ARG A 7 -20.93 2.20 -4.99
C ARG A 7 -21.27 1.62 -6.36
N LEU A 8 -22.01 0.51 -6.41
CA LEU A 8 -22.49 -0.08 -7.67
C LEU A 8 -23.35 0.91 -8.47
N ARG A 9 -24.32 1.56 -7.81
CA ARG A 9 -25.14 2.59 -8.46
C ARG A 9 -24.29 3.74 -9.02
N ASN A 10 -23.30 4.20 -8.27
CA ASN A 10 -22.42 5.27 -8.72
C ASN A 10 -21.56 4.86 -9.92
N LEU A 11 -20.98 3.66 -9.91
CA LEU A 11 -20.21 3.14 -11.04
C LEU A 11 -21.07 2.99 -12.30
N ARG A 12 -22.29 2.48 -12.14
CA ARG A 12 -23.27 2.38 -13.24
C ARG A 12 -23.59 3.75 -13.83
N LEU A 13 -23.90 4.74 -12.98
CA LEU A 13 -24.23 6.10 -13.41
C LEU A 13 -23.03 6.80 -14.06
N LYS A 14 -21.81 6.59 -13.57
CA LYS A 14 -20.57 7.13 -14.20
C LYS A 14 -20.39 6.61 -15.63
N LYS A 15 -20.73 5.34 -15.89
CA LYS A 15 -20.75 4.76 -17.24
C LYS A 15 -22.03 5.09 -18.04
N LYS A 16 -22.95 5.90 -17.50
CA LYS A 16 -24.25 6.26 -18.11
C LYS A 16 -25.14 5.05 -18.47
N LEU A 17 -25.03 3.96 -17.70
CA LEU A 17 -25.77 2.73 -17.94
C LEU A 17 -27.10 2.71 -17.18
N ARG A 18 -28.13 2.09 -17.77
CA ARG A 18 -29.39 1.76 -17.07
C ARG A 18 -29.21 0.44 -16.30
N GLN A 19 -30.05 0.20 -15.30
CA GLN A 19 -30.03 -1.08 -14.56
C GLN A 19 -30.22 -2.27 -15.49
N ASP A 20 -30.99 -2.08 -16.56
CA ASP A 20 -31.28 -3.11 -17.57
C ASP A 20 -30.05 -3.45 -18.43
N ASP A 21 -29.18 -2.46 -18.69
CA ASP A 21 -27.94 -2.68 -19.43
C ASP A 21 -26.96 -3.53 -18.62
N VAL A 22 -26.82 -3.19 -17.34
CA VAL A 22 -26.01 -3.95 -16.37
C VAL A 22 -26.58 -5.36 -16.14
N ALA A 23 -27.90 -5.49 -16.09
CA ALA A 23 -28.57 -6.77 -15.95
C ALA A 23 -28.26 -7.71 -17.13
N ARG A 24 -28.30 -7.19 -18.36
CA ARG A 24 -27.94 -7.94 -19.58
C ARG A 24 -26.47 -8.35 -19.59
N GLU A 25 -25.57 -7.45 -19.24
CA GLU A 25 -24.12 -7.71 -19.18
C GLU A 25 -23.80 -8.90 -18.25
N PHE A 26 -24.46 -8.96 -17.10
CA PHE A 26 -24.16 -9.96 -16.08
C PHE A 26 -25.12 -11.16 -16.07
N GLY A 27 -26.05 -11.24 -17.03
CA GLY A 27 -27.02 -12.34 -17.11
C GLY A 27 -27.96 -12.45 -15.89
N VAL A 28 -28.30 -11.33 -15.26
CA VAL A 28 -29.21 -11.29 -14.11
C VAL A 28 -30.47 -10.48 -14.43
N SER A 29 -31.49 -10.55 -13.57
CA SER A 29 -32.69 -9.72 -13.77
C SER A 29 -32.42 -8.25 -13.39
N LYS A 30 -33.11 -7.33 -14.07
CA LYS A 30 -33.11 -5.89 -13.71
C LYS A 30 -33.48 -5.67 -12.25
N SER A 31 -34.44 -6.44 -11.72
CA SER A 31 -34.84 -6.38 -10.32
C SER A 31 -33.69 -6.77 -9.39
N ALA A 32 -32.88 -7.77 -9.74
CA ALA A 32 -31.72 -8.17 -8.94
C ALA A 32 -30.70 -7.01 -8.83
N ILE A 33 -30.38 -6.34 -9.94
CA ILE A 33 -29.52 -5.13 -9.92
C ILE A 33 -30.12 -4.05 -9.01
N GLY A 34 -31.43 -3.80 -9.10
CA GLY A 34 -32.13 -2.84 -8.23
C GLY A 34 -32.05 -3.20 -6.75
N MET A 35 -32.18 -4.49 -6.39
CA MET A 35 -32.03 -4.96 -5.02
C MET A 35 -30.60 -4.81 -4.51
N TYR A 36 -29.59 -5.10 -5.36
CA TYR A 36 -28.18 -4.90 -5.02
C TYR A 36 -27.88 -3.42 -4.75
N GLU A 37 -28.36 -2.52 -5.61
CA GLU A 37 -28.16 -1.07 -5.45
C GLU A 37 -28.83 -0.49 -4.20
N ARG A 38 -29.95 -1.09 -3.78
CA ARG A 38 -30.66 -0.72 -2.55
C ARG A 38 -30.12 -1.41 -1.29
N ASN A 39 -29.17 -2.34 -1.42
CA ASN A 39 -28.64 -3.17 -0.33
C ASN A 39 -29.70 -4.09 0.30
N GLU A 40 -30.72 -4.46 -0.48
CA GLU A 40 -31.76 -5.43 -0.07
C GLU A 40 -31.31 -6.87 -0.31
N ARG A 41 -30.34 -7.05 -1.21
CA ARG A 41 -29.73 -8.33 -1.53
C ARG A 41 -28.25 -8.12 -1.80
N GLU A 42 -27.43 -9.12 -1.51
CA GLU A 42 -26.02 -9.13 -1.90
C GLU A 42 -25.83 -9.91 -3.21
N PRO A 43 -24.95 -9.43 -4.11
CA PRO A 43 -24.55 -10.22 -5.27
C PRO A 43 -23.72 -11.43 -4.82
N PRO A 44 -23.85 -12.60 -5.48
CA PRO A 44 -22.99 -13.73 -5.19
C PRO A 44 -21.52 -13.38 -5.50
N LEU A 45 -20.58 -14.07 -4.85
CA LEU A 45 -19.15 -13.78 -4.96
C LEU A 45 -18.64 -13.75 -6.41
N THR A 46 -19.12 -14.68 -7.24
CA THR A 46 -18.78 -14.76 -8.66
C THR A 46 -19.17 -13.49 -9.40
N LEU A 47 -20.40 -13.03 -9.19
CA LEU A 47 -20.93 -11.80 -9.78
C LEU A 47 -20.21 -10.56 -9.26
N LEU A 48 -19.87 -10.52 -7.97
CA LEU A 48 -19.11 -9.42 -7.38
C LEU A 48 -17.74 -9.25 -8.04
N ARG A 49 -17.04 -10.36 -8.33
CA ARG A 49 -15.76 -10.34 -9.06
C ARG A 49 -15.95 -9.82 -10.49
N GLN A 50 -16.93 -10.34 -11.21
CA GLN A 50 -17.25 -9.88 -12.57
C GLN A 50 -17.60 -8.38 -12.60
N MET A 51 -18.35 -7.89 -11.62
CA MET A 51 -18.66 -6.47 -11.49
C MET A 51 -17.39 -5.65 -11.24
N ALA A 52 -16.48 -6.12 -10.39
CA ALA A 52 -15.21 -5.46 -10.13
C ALA A 52 -14.37 -5.33 -11.41
N ASP A 53 -14.24 -6.42 -12.17
CA ASP A 53 -13.51 -6.45 -13.43
C ASP A 53 -14.16 -5.53 -14.48
N TYR A 54 -15.48 -5.62 -14.67
CA TYR A 54 -16.23 -4.79 -15.62
C TYR A 54 -16.12 -3.30 -15.32
N PHE A 55 -16.19 -2.91 -14.05
CA PHE A 55 -16.05 -1.52 -13.63
C PHE A 55 -14.60 -1.07 -13.44
N GLN A 56 -13.62 -1.96 -13.65
CA GLN A 56 -12.18 -1.71 -13.46
C GLN A 56 -11.86 -1.18 -12.06
N VAL A 57 -12.43 -1.82 -11.04
CA VAL A 57 -12.21 -1.52 -9.63
C VAL A 57 -11.86 -2.79 -8.86
N THR A 58 -11.34 -2.67 -7.64
CA THR A 58 -11.12 -3.84 -6.79
C THR A 58 -12.41 -4.26 -6.08
N THR A 59 -12.49 -5.53 -5.69
CA THR A 59 -13.58 -6.01 -4.82
C THR A 59 -13.58 -5.30 -3.47
N ASP A 60 -12.42 -4.94 -2.92
CA ASP A 60 -12.31 -4.13 -1.71
C ASP A 60 -12.98 -2.76 -1.86
N TYR A 61 -12.81 -2.12 -3.02
CA TYR A 61 -13.52 -0.89 -3.34
C TYR A 61 -15.03 -1.12 -3.41
N LEU A 62 -15.52 -2.23 -3.94
CA LEU A 62 -16.97 -2.50 -3.91
C LEU A 62 -17.49 -2.74 -2.49
N LEU A 63 -16.75 -3.51 -1.69
CA LEU A 63 -17.15 -3.99 -0.38
C LEU A 63 -17.07 -2.97 0.75
N GLY A 64 -16.56 -1.77 0.49
CA GLY A 64 -16.52 -0.75 1.56
C GLY A 64 -15.13 -0.44 2.07
N ARG A 65 -14.16 -1.33 1.85
CA ARG A 65 -12.79 -1.22 2.39
C ARG A 65 -12.10 -0.02 1.76
N LYS A 66 -11.86 1.02 2.57
CA LYS A 66 -10.94 2.09 2.17
C LYS A 66 -9.54 1.49 2.16
N GLN A 67 -8.66 1.94 1.25
CA GLN A 67 -7.21 1.75 1.38
C GLN A 67 -6.64 2.60 2.54
N GLN A 68 -7.32 2.63 3.69
CA GLN A 68 -6.86 3.25 4.92
C GLN A 68 -6.86 2.17 5.97
N GLY A 69 -5.65 1.86 6.43
CA GLY A 69 -5.37 0.88 7.46
C GLY A 69 -4.98 -0.46 6.86
N SER A 70 -3.69 -0.76 6.91
CA SER A 70 -3.22 -2.10 7.30
C SER A 70 -4.26 -2.77 8.19
N ILE A 71 -4.59 -4.04 7.93
CA ILE A 71 -5.37 -4.88 8.85
C ILE A 71 -4.85 -4.59 10.27
N GLN A 72 -5.65 -3.86 11.05
CA GLN A 72 -5.29 -3.58 12.43
C GLN A 72 -5.57 -4.87 13.18
N TYR A 73 -4.53 -5.69 13.35
CA TYR A 73 -4.46 -6.49 14.57
C TYR A 73 -4.64 -5.48 15.70
N SER A 74 -5.69 -5.66 16.51
CA SER A 74 -5.94 -4.85 17.69
C SER A 74 -4.69 -4.87 18.57
N ARG A 75 -3.84 -3.86 18.42
CA ARG A 75 -2.76 -3.60 19.35
C ARG A 75 -3.41 -3.00 20.58
N ILE A 76 -3.27 -3.73 21.66
CA ILE A 76 -3.39 -3.25 23.03
C ILE A 76 -2.50 -1.99 23.12
N ASP A 77 -3.16 -0.87 23.44
CA ASP A 77 -2.69 0.39 24.02
C ASP A 77 -1.47 1.14 23.40
N GLY A 78 -1.68 2.40 23.01
CA GLY A 78 -0.66 3.46 23.13
C GLY A 78 -0.15 4.13 21.85
N GLU A 79 -0.57 5.39 21.68
CA GLU A 79 0.04 6.56 21.03
C GLU A 79 0.81 6.54 19.67
N ALA A 80 0.37 7.51 18.85
CA ALA A 80 1.07 8.34 17.87
C ALA A 80 1.14 7.87 16.40
N ASP A 81 0.23 8.47 15.62
CA ASP A 81 0.32 8.70 14.18
C ASP A 81 1.54 9.58 13.83
N ASP A 82 2.59 8.98 13.26
CA ASP A 82 3.55 9.71 12.41
C ASP A 82 3.40 9.21 10.95
N PRO A 83 2.84 10.02 10.04
CA PRO A 83 2.58 9.63 8.66
C PRO A 83 3.84 9.46 7.78
N ASP A 84 5.04 9.83 8.24
CA ASP A 84 6.26 9.83 7.42
C ASP A 84 7.18 8.60 7.63
N CYS A 85 6.80 7.67 8.51
CA CYS A 85 7.66 6.56 8.90
C CYS A 85 7.24 5.18 8.36
N ASN A 86 6.63 5.13 7.17
CA ASN A 86 6.33 3.86 6.49
C ASN A 86 7.63 3.22 5.93
N GLY A 87 8.50 2.73 6.82
CA GLY A 87 9.77 2.06 6.49
C GLY A 87 10.98 2.36 7.39
N ASN A 88 10.85 3.13 8.48
CA ASN A 88 12.00 3.43 9.36
C ASN A 88 12.32 2.26 10.29
N LEU A 89 13.23 1.39 9.86
CA LEU A 89 13.69 0.24 10.66
C LEU A 89 14.31 0.66 12.02
N LYS A 90 14.93 1.84 12.12
CA LYS A 90 15.49 2.33 13.39
C LYS A 90 14.39 2.59 14.42
N ALA A 91 13.30 3.24 14.00
CA ALA A 91 12.12 3.43 14.84
C ALA A 91 11.46 2.09 15.19
N PHE A 92 11.42 1.15 14.24
CA PHE A 92 10.88 -0.19 14.47
C PHE A 92 11.66 -0.97 15.53
N LEU A 93 13.00 -0.95 15.49
CA LEU A 93 13.88 -1.59 16.48
C LEU A 93 13.83 -0.96 17.87
N THR A 94 13.21 0.21 18.03
CA THR A 94 13.03 0.89 19.32
C THR A 94 11.83 0.34 20.11
N ARG A 95 11.01 -0.53 19.51
CA ARG A 95 9.81 -1.08 20.14
C ARG A 95 10.15 -2.27 21.06
N ASN A 96 9.44 -2.40 22.18
CA ASN A 96 9.62 -3.49 23.14
C ASN A 96 8.81 -4.77 22.82
N ASP A 97 8.06 -4.79 21.71
CA ASP A 97 7.17 -5.89 21.32
C ASP A 97 7.73 -6.76 20.19
N LEU A 98 9.05 -6.77 20.02
CA LEU A 98 9.73 -7.49 18.95
C LEU A 98 10.04 -8.93 19.35
N HIS A 99 9.88 -9.83 18.39
CA HIS A 99 10.10 -11.26 18.56
C HIS A 99 11.05 -11.78 17.46
N TRP A 100 11.86 -12.78 17.79
CA TRP A 100 12.63 -13.58 16.85
C TRP A 100 12.14 -15.03 16.95
N ASP A 101 11.60 -15.58 15.86
CA ASP A 101 10.97 -16.92 15.87
C ASP A 101 9.96 -17.12 17.02
N CYS A 102 9.12 -16.10 17.26
CA CYS A 102 8.13 -16.03 18.35
C CYS A 102 8.71 -15.96 19.77
N VAL A 103 10.03 -15.76 19.92
CA VAL A 103 10.67 -15.50 21.22
C VAL A 103 10.85 -13.99 21.40
N PRO A 104 10.38 -13.38 22.50
CA PRO A 104 10.53 -11.95 22.73
C PRO A 104 12.01 -11.59 22.89
N LEU A 105 12.43 -10.54 22.18
CA LEU A 105 13.79 -10.02 22.26
C LEU A 105 13.93 -9.11 23.49
N ASN A 106 15.04 -9.24 24.20
CA ASN A 106 15.37 -8.39 25.33
C ASN A 106 16.12 -7.10 24.89
N ARG A 107 16.36 -6.18 25.83
CA ARG A 107 17.01 -4.89 25.53
C ARG A 107 18.44 -5.02 25.00
N GLU A 108 19.20 -5.99 25.49
CA GLU A 108 20.58 -6.20 25.06
C GLU A 108 20.61 -6.71 23.61
N GLU A 109 19.72 -7.65 23.28
CA GLU A 109 19.56 -8.19 21.93
C GLU A 109 19.11 -7.12 20.95
N LEU A 110 18.13 -6.29 21.30
CA LEU A 110 17.70 -5.16 20.47
C LEU A 110 18.82 -4.14 20.25
N THR A 111 19.60 -3.85 21.29
CA THR A 111 20.75 -2.95 21.19
C THR A 111 21.82 -3.52 20.25
N ALA A 112 22.09 -4.82 20.35
CA ALA A 112 23.04 -5.50 19.46
C ALA A 112 22.59 -5.46 17.99
N ILE A 113 21.30 -5.73 17.74
CA ILE A 113 20.71 -5.67 16.40
C ILE A 113 20.79 -4.24 15.85
N GLN A 114 20.47 -3.23 16.66
CA GLN A 114 20.59 -1.83 16.26
C GLN A 114 22.03 -1.46 15.90
N SER A 115 22.98 -1.85 16.75
CA SER A 115 24.41 -1.58 16.55
C SER A 115 24.92 -2.23 15.26
N LEU A 116 24.52 -3.48 15.00
CA LEU A 116 24.86 -4.20 13.79
C LEU A 116 24.34 -3.48 12.55
N MET A 117 23.06 -3.10 12.56
CA MET A 117 22.44 -2.41 11.43
C MET A 117 23.08 -1.04 11.18
N GLU A 118 23.45 -0.30 12.22
CA GLU A 118 24.16 0.98 12.09
C GLU A 118 25.54 0.80 11.42
N VAL A 119 26.29 -0.24 11.79
CA VAL A 119 27.57 -0.57 11.15
C VAL A 119 27.36 -0.94 9.69
N VAL A 120 26.40 -1.80 9.37
CA VAL A 120 26.10 -2.24 7.99
C VAL A 120 25.72 -1.05 7.09
N VAL A 121 24.87 -0.16 7.60
CA VAL A 121 24.44 1.04 6.86
C VAL A 121 25.62 2.00 6.63
N ARG A 122 26.47 2.19 7.63
CA ARG A 122 27.68 3.03 7.53
C ARG A 122 28.69 2.49 6.51
N GLU A 123 28.92 1.17 6.52
CA GLU A 123 29.81 0.56 5.53
C GLU A 123 29.28 0.69 4.11
N ARG A 124 27.96 0.58 3.93
CA ARG A 124 27.31 0.81 2.65
C ARG A 124 27.55 2.26 2.20
N SER A 125 27.27 3.27 3.05
CA SER A 125 27.43 4.67 2.65
C SER A 125 28.86 5.01 2.24
N ALA A 126 29.86 4.55 3.00
CA ALA A 126 31.28 4.76 2.68
C ALA A 126 31.69 4.15 1.32
N LYS A 127 31.21 2.95 1.00
CA LYS A 127 31.45 2.31 -0.32
C LYS A 127 30.81 3.10 -1.46
N TYR A 128 29.59 3.60 -1.27
CA TYR A 128 28.90 4.44 -2.27
C TYR A 128 29.64 5.77 -2.50
N GLU A 129 30.15 6.41 -1.45
CA GLU A 129 30.92 7.65 -1.54
C GLU A 129 32.28 7.47 -2.24
N ALA A 130 32.98 6.37 -1.96
CA ALA A 130 34.22 6.01 -2.65
C ALA A 130 34.03 5.72 -4.15
N ALA A 131 32.92 5.07 -4.52
CA ALA A 131 32.58 4.78 -5.91
C ALA A 131 32.22 6.06 -6.71
N ASN A 132 31.49 7.00 -6.09
CA ASN A 132 31.06 8.23 -6.74
C ASN A 132 32.17 9.30 -6.84
N SER A 133 33.10 9.35 -5.90
CA SER A 133 34.28 10.24 -5.96
C SER A 133 35.30 9.81 -7.02
N SER A 134 35.50 8.51 -7.21
CA SER A 134 36.38 7.93 -8.24
C SER A 134 35.86 8.17 -9.67
N SER A 135 34.54 8.20 -9.86
CA SER A 135 33.90 8.46 -11.15
C SER A 135 33.95 9.93 -11.59
N LYS A 136 34.01 10.89 -10.64
CA LYS A 136 34.15 12.33 -10.95
C LYS A 136 35.58 12.70 -11.38
N ARG A 137 36.61 11.98 -10.92
CA ARG A 137 38.01 12.30 -11.24
C ARG A 137 38.41 11.97 -12.68
N LYS A 138 37.74 11.02 -13.34
CA LYS A 138 37.97 10.65 -14.76
C LYS A 138 37.32 11.59 -15.80
N LYS A 139 36.50 12.57 -15.40
CA LYS A 139 35.81 13.51 -16.32
C LYS A 139 36.45 14.91 -16.43
N ARG A 140 37.66 15.13 -15.88
CA ARG A 140 38.40 16.38 -16.10
C ARG A 140 39.19 16.29 -17.42
N ILE A 141 38.58 16.78 -18.50
CA ILE A 141 39.25 17.10 -19.77
C ILE A 141 40.23 18.26 -19.50
N PRO A 142 41.49 18.25 -19.98
CA PRO A 142 42.42 19.36 -19.77
C PRO A 142 41.95 20.59 -20.55
N SER A 143 41.80 21.71 -19.86
CA SER A 143 41.56 23.03 -20.46
C SER A 143 42.78 23.45 -21.27
N ASN A 144 42.60 23.59 -22.58
CA ASN A 144 43.61 24.06 -23.52
C ASN A 144 43.95 25.54 -23.24
N PRO A 145 45.22 25.91 -22.99
CA PRO A 145 45.58 27.31 -22.85
C PRO A 145 45.86 27.93 -24.24
N GLU A 146 45.42 29.18 -24.37
CA GLU A 146 45.97 30.22 -25.25
C GLU A 146 45.72 30.10 -26.76
N GLN A 147 44.91 31.05 -27.27
CA GLN A 147 45.16 31.64 -28.58
C GLN A 147 45.41 33.14 -28.36
N THR A 148 46.55 33.54 -28.88
CA THR A 148 47.13 34.90 -28.96
C THR A 148 46.44 35.73 -30.03
#